data_AF-A0AAW3ELQ9-F1
#
_entry.id   AF-A0AAW3ELQ9-F1
#
_cell.length_a   1.000
_cell.length_b   1.000
_cell.length_c   1.000
_cell.angle_alpha   90.00
_cell.angle_beta   90.00
_cell.angle_gamma   90.00
#
_symmetry.space_group_name_H-M   'P 1'
#
loop_
_entity.id
_entity.type
_entity.pdbx_description
1 polymer ?
#
loop_
_entity_poly.entity_id
_entity_poly.type
_entity_poly.pdbx_seq_one_letter_code
_entity_poly.pdbx_strand_id
1 'polypeptide(L)'
;MENKSHDIKCRPALQASLIQQTLASWRFFLLFSAPPFMWGLFIVPMSLPGIFIVFLCGIVWFGCWRLWLDERYFRFISEENNEIAGEVLYFIWCRERLQQRAFADRQRGALNLFRYTMRFTGMLWVVWLMVGLWVM
;
A
#
# COMPACT_ATOMS: atom_id res chain seq x y z
N MET A 1 11.01 -13.35 -38.16
CA MET A 1 11.36 -13.52 -36.73
C MET A 1 10.97 -12.24 -35.97
N GLU A 2 9.67 -11.92 -35.88
CA GLU A 2 9.22 -10.57 -35.50
C GLU A 2 8.24 -10.53 -34.31
N ASN A 3 7.88 -11.69 -33.76
CA ASN A 3 6.80 -11.77 -32.76
C ASN A 3 7.29 -11.66 -31.29
N LYS A 4 8.59 -11.85 -31.01
CA LYS A 4 9.11 -11.78 -29.63
C LYS A 4 9.18 -10.35 -29.09
N SER A 5 9.45 -9.35 -29.94
CA SER A 5 9.61 -7.96 -29.50
C SER A 5 8.29 -7.32 -29.02
N HIS A 6 7.17 -7.64 -29.70
CA HIS A 6 5.85 -7.16 -29.31
C HIS A 6 5.31 -7.84 -28.05
N ASP A 7 5.52 -9.15 -27.90
CA ASP A 7 5.13 -9.91 -26.70
C ASP A 7 5.88 -9.41 -25.45
N ILE A 8 7.17 -9.11 -25.59
CA ILE A 8 7.99 -8.57 -24.49
C ILE A 8 7.57 -7.15 -24.10
N LYS A 9 7.06 -6.30 -25.00
CA LYS A 9 6.49 -4.98 -24.63
C LYS A 9 5.09 -5.08 -24.01
N CYS A 10 4.32 -6.11 -24.37
CA CYS A 10 2.98 -6.32 -23.84
C CYS A 10 3.02 -6.76 -22.36
N ARG A 11 4.00 -7.59 -21.99
CA ARG A 11 4.21 -8.08 -20.61
C ARG A 11 4.43 -7.00 -19.53
N PRO A 12 5.37 -6.04 -19.67
CA PRO A 12 5.66 -5.03 -18.66
C PRO A 12 4.51 -4.03 -18.53
N ALA A 13 3.84 -3.69 -19.64
CA ALA A 13 2.62 -2.87 -19.62
C ALA A 13 1.48 -3.59 -18.87
N LEU A 14 1.26 -4.87 -19.17
CA LEU A 14 0.26 -5.69 -18.49
C LEU A 14 0.57 -5.88 -16.99
N GLN A 15 1.84 -6.10 -16.65
CA GLN A 15 2.31 -6.22 -15.27
C GLN A 15 2.13 -4.92 -14.50
N ALA A 16 2.43 -3.77 -15.10
CA ALA A 16 2.22 -2.46 -14.48
C ALA A 16 0.73 -2.21 -14.21
N SER A 17 -0.16 -2.51 -15.17
CA SER A 17 -1.61 -2.39 -15.00
C SER A 17 -2.15 -3.32 -13.91
N LEU A 18 -1.70 -4.57 -13.85
CA LEU A 18 -2.11 -5.52 -12.81
C LEU A 18 -1.66 -5.05 -11.41
N ILE A 19 -0.43 -4.54 -11.30
CA ILE A 19 0.09 -4.00 -10.03
C ILE A 19 -0.71 -2.76 -9.62
N GLN A 20 -1.04 -1.87 -10.55
CA GLN A 20 -1.87 -0.70 -10.30
C GLN A 20 -3.26 -1.10 -9.78
N GLN A 21 -3.89 -2.09 -10.40
CA GLN A 21 -5.19 -2.59 -9.95
C GLN A 21 -5.09 -3.28 -8.58
N THR A 22 -3.98 -3.95 -8.29
CA THR A 22 -3.72 -4.53 -6.97
C THR A 22 -3.54 -3.44 -5.92
N LEU A 23 -2.80 -2.38 -6.24
CA LEU A 23 -2.61 -1.21 -5.37
C LEU A 23 -3.94 -0.49 -5.09
N ALA A 24 -4.80 -0.34 -6.11
CA ALA A 24 -6.13 0.28 -6.02
C ALA A 24 -7.07 -0.38 -4.99
N SER A 25 -6.76 -1.60 -4.57
CA SER A 25 -7.49 -2.28 -3.50
C SER A 25 -7.26 -1.66 -2.10
N TRP A 26 -6.41 -0.62 -1.98
CA TRP A 26 -6.27 0.20 -0.76
C TRP A 26 -7.61 0.71 -0.22
N ARG A 27 -8.60 0.97 -1.10
CA ARG A 27 -9.95 1.39 -0.71
C ARG A 27 -10.64 0.36 0.17
N PHE A 28 -10.44 -0.93 -0.11
CA PHE A 28 -11.02 -2.01 0.67
C PHE A 28 -10.37 -2.09 2.05
N PHE A 29 -9.04 -2.03 2.14
CA PHE A 29 -8.36 -2.03 3.46
C PHE A 29 -8.81 -0.86 4.33
N LEU A 30 -8.97 0.32 3.73
CA LEU A 30 -9.47 1.50 4.42
C LEU A 30 -10.89 1.29 4.94
N LEU A 31 -11.79 0.77 4.09
CA LEU A 31 -13.16 0.44 4.48
C LEU A 31 -13.19 -0.61 5.60
N PHE A 32 -12.35 -1.65 5.50
CA PHE A 32 -12.25 -2.72 6.48
C PHE A 32 -11.63 -2.27 7.82
N SER A 33 -10.88 -1.17 7.86
CA SER A 33 -10.38 -0.57 9.11
C SER A 33 -11.40 0.33 9.83
N ALA A 34 -12.50 0.70 9.17
CA ALA A 34 -13.50 1.59 9.75
C ALA A 34 -14.26 0.97 10.95
N PRO A 35 -14.72 -0.30 10.92
CA PRO A 35 -15.42 -0.88 12.07
C PRO A 35 -14.56 -0.97 13.34
N PRO A 36 -13.30 -1.46 13.31
CA PRO A 36 -12.42 -1.45 14.48
C PRO A 36 -12.15 -0.04 15.02
N PHE A 37 -12.00 0.94 14.12
CA PHE A 37 -11.79 2.34 14.50
C PHE A 37 -13.01 2.93 15.23
N MET A 38 -14.21 2.75 14.69
CA MET A 38 -15.45 3.18 15.32
C MET A 38 -15.64 2.50 16.68
N TRP A 39 -15.36 1.20 16.77
CA TRP A 39 -15.43 0.47 18.03
C TRP A 39 -14.46 1.04 19.09
N GLY A 40 -13.20 1.27 18.71
CA GLY A 40 -12.19 1.81 19.61
C GLY A 40 -12.49 3.22 20.12
N LEU A 41 -13.17 4.04 19.30
CA LEU A 41 -13.58 5.39 19.69
C LEU A 41 -14.84 5.43 20.56
N PHE A 42 -15.86 4.63 20.24
CA PHE A 42 -17.19 4.76 20.85
C PHE A 42 -17.45 3.77 21.99
N ILE A 43 -16.90 2.56 21.95
CA ILE A 43 -17.23 1.50 22.93
C ILE A 43 -16.21 1.43 24.06
N VAL A 44 -14.91 1.56 23.74
CA VAL A 44 -13.86 1.46 24.75
C VAL A 44 -12.93 2.68 24.75
N PRO A 45 -13.50 3.91 24.84
CA PRO A 45 -12.71 5.14 24.82
C PRO A 45 -11.70 5.14 25.97
N MET A 46 -10.49 5.63 25.70
CA MET A 46 -9.43 5.84 26.70
C MET A 46 -8.88 4.58 27.40
N SER A 47 -9.27 3.38 26.98
CA SER A 47 -8.66 2.14 27.44
C SER A 47 -7.35 1.85 26.70
N LEU A 48 -6.37 1.23 27.36
CA LEU A 48 -5.14 0.76 26.70
C LEU A 48 -5.41 -0.06 25.41
N PRO A 49 -6.34 -1.04 25.39
CA PRO A 49 -6.65 -1.76 24.15
C PRO A 49 -7.33 -0.88 23.09
N GLY A 50 -8.21 0.05 23.47
CA GLY A 50 -8.82 1.00 22.55
C GLY A 50 -7.81 1.92 21.88
N ILE A 51 -6.88 2.48 22.65
CA ILE A 51 -5.77 3.32 22.14
C ILE A 51 -4.90 2.51 21.18
N PHE A 52 -4.58 1.26 21.52
CA PHE A 52 -3.78 0.39 20.67
C PHE A 52 -4.48 0.05 19.34
N ILE A 53 -5.79 -0.23 19.36
CA ILE A 53 -6.60 -0.46 18.15
C ILE A 53 -6.63 0.79 17.27
N VAL A 54 -6.87 1.97 17.84
CA VAL A 54 -6.87 3.24 17.10
C VAL A 54 -5.49 3.53 16.49
N PHE A 55 -4.42 3.25 17.22
CA PHE A 55 -3.05 3.40 16.70
C PHE A 55 -2.78 2.45 15.52
N LEU A 56 -3.19 1.18 15.62
CA LEU A 56 -3.11 0.22 14.51
C LEU A 56 -3.93 0.66 13.30
N CYS A 57 -5.14 1.22 13.51
CA CYS A 57 -5.94 1.82 12.44
C CYS A 57 -5.16 2.97 11.76
N GLY A 58 -4.48 3.82 12.53
CA GLY A 58 -3.62 4.88 12.00
C GLY A 58 -2.50 4.34 11.11
N ILE A 59 -1.84 3.25 11.50
CA ILE A 59 -0.81 2.58 10.67
C ILE A 59 -1.41 2.05 9.37
N VAL A 60 -2.57 1.39 9.43
CA VAL A 60 -3.27 0.89 8.24
C VAL A 60 -3.67 2.04 7.32
N TRP A 61 -4.19 3.15 7.87
CA TRP A 61 -4.52 4.35 7.10
C TRP A 61 -3.31 4.98 6.42
N PHE A 62 -2.19 5.10 7.14
CA PHE A 62 -0.95 5.59 6.57
C PHE A 62 -0.46 4.69 5.43
N GLY A 63 -0.57 3.36 5.61
CA GLY A 63 -0.31 2.39 4.56
C GLY A 63 -1.22 2.58 3.35
N CYS A 64 -2.53 2.75 3.56
CA CYS A 64 -3.50 2.98 2.48
C CYS A 64 -3.23 4.29 1.72
N TRP A 65 -2.91 5.37 2.43
CA TRP A 65 -2.48 6.63 1.82
C TRP A 65 -1.25 6.44 0.94
N ARG A 66 -0.27 5.68 1.42
CA ARG A 66 0.95 5.41 0.67
C ARG A 66 0.69 4.53 -0.56
N LEU A 67 -0.17 3.52 -0.45
CA LEU A 67 -0.59 2.68 -1.58
C LEU A 67 -1.35 3.49 -2.65
N TRP A 68 -2.20 4.43 -2.24
CA TRP A 68 -2.89 5.35 -3.15
C TRP A 68 -1.91 6.25 -3.90
N LEU A 69 -0.91 6.78 -3.19
CA LEU A 69 0.13 7.60 -3.77
C LEU A 69 0.97 6.79 -4.80
N ASP A 70 1.35 5.56 -4.44
CA ASP A 70 2.11 4.65 -5.31
C ASP A 70 1.29 4.24 -6.55
N GLU A 71 0.00 3.92 -6.41
CA GLU A 71 -0.93 3.68 -7.54
C GLU A 71 -0.90 4.85 -8.53
N ARG A 72 -0.95 6.08 -8.01
CA ARG A 72 -0.98 7.29 -8.82
C ARG A 72 0.34 7.55 -9.51
N TYR A 73 1.47 7.30 -8.84
CA TYR A 73 2.80 7.40 -9.47
C TYR A 73 2.99 6.37 -10.59
N PHE A 74 2.58 5.11 -10.42
CA PHE A 74 2.72 4.11 -11.49
C PHE A 74 1.87 4.41 -12.72
N ARG A 75 0.82 5.24 -12.61
CA ARG A 75 0.07 5.73 -13.77
C ARG A 75 0.88 6.70 -14.64
N PHE A 76 1.86 7.40 -14.06
CA PHE A 76 2.71 8.39 -14.75
C PHE A 76 4.10 7.86 -15.10
N ILE A 77 4.58 6.81 -14.42
CA ILE A 77 5.91 6.24 -14.63
C ILE A 77 5.84 5.12 -15.67
N SER A 78 6.41 5.35 -16.86
CA SER A 78 6.66 4.32 -17.87
C SER A 78 8.13 3.83 -17.80
N GLU A 79 8.41 2.67 -18.39
CA GLU A 79 9.76 2.08 -18.46
C GLU A 79 10.76 3.04 -19.14
N GLU A 80 10.27 3.81 -20.12
CA GLU A 80 11.02 4.80 -20.90
C GLU A 80 11.32 6.08 -20.09
N ASN A 81 10.50 6.39 -19.08
CA ASN A 81 10.62 7.60 -18.26
C ASN A 81 11.13 7.31 -16.84
N ASN A 82 11.67 6.11 -16.62
CA ASN A 82 12.02 5.61 -15.29
C ASN A 82 13.20 6.35 -14.64
N GLU A 83 14.12 6.89 -15.46
CA GLU A 83 15.25 7.72 -15.00
C GLU A 83 14.76 9.10 -14.53
N ILE A 84 13.95 9.79 -15.34
CA ILE A 84 13.36 11.10 -15.01
C ILE A 84 12.43 10.96 -13.79
N ALA A 85 11.65 9.88 -13.71
CA ALA A 85 10.83 9.57 -12.55
C ALA A 85 11.67 9.37 -11.27
N GLY A 86 12.88 8.81 -11.39
CA GLY A 86 13.81 8.63 -10.28
C GLY A 86 14.35 9.95 -9.73
N GLU A 87 14.64 10.89 -10.63
CA GLU A 87 15.11 12.24 -10.28
C GLU A 87 14.01 13.06 -9.61
N VAL A 88 12.78 13.02 -10.16
CA VAL A 88 11.63 13.71 -9.56
C VAL A 88 11.24 13.11 -8.21
N LEU A 89 11.26 11.79 -8.06
CA LEU A 89 11.03 11.15 -6.75
C LEU A 89 12.16 11.45 -5.75
N TYR A 90 13.40 11.55 -6.22
CA TYR A 90 14.52 11.97 -5.39
C TYR A 90 14.32 13.39 -4.88
N PHE A 91 13.88 14.32 -5.73
CA PHE A 91 13.58 15.68 -5.33
C PHE A 91 12.44 15.75 -4.30
N ILE A 92 11.38 14.95 -4.46
CA ILE A 92 10.22 14.94 -3.56
C ILE A 92 10.54 14.32 -2.20
N TRP A 93 11.32 13.22 -2.17
CA TRP A 93 11.55 12.43 -0.95
C TRP A 93 12.97 12.49 -0.38
N CYS A 94 13.88 13.20 -1.05
CA CYS A 94 15.29 13.42 -0.65
C CYS A 94 16.00 12.10 -0.26
N ARG A 95 15.78 11.04 -1.03
CA ARG A 95 16.26 9.68 -0.69
C ARG A 95 17.04 9.07 -1.86
N GLU A 96 18.37 9.07 -1.76
CA GLU A 96 19.31 8.61 -2.80
C GLU A 96 19.04 7.19 -3.31
N ARG A 97 18.54 6.30 -2.43
CA ARG A 97 18.20 4.91 -2.80
C ARG A 97 17.08 4.77 -3.83
N LEU A 98 16.38 5.86 -4.18
CA LEU A 98 15.34 5.87 -5.22
C LEU A 98 15.91 6.12 -6.62
N GLN A 99 17.08 6.76 -6.72
CA GLN A 99 17.65 7.24 -7.99
C GLN A 99 18.18 6.11 -8.88
N GLN A 100 18.76 5.06 -8.28
CA GLN A 100 19.38 3.94 -9.03
C GLN A 100 18.51 2.69 -9.16
N ARG A 101 17.24 2.71 -8.72
CA ARG A 101 16.40 1.50 -8.73
C ARG A 101 15.73 1.27 -10.08
N ALA A 102 15.96 0.09 -10.63
CA ALA A 102 15.21 -0.44 -11.76
C ALA A 102 13.71 -0.43 -11.49
N PHE A 103 12.90 -0.21 -12.52
CA PHE A 103 11.42 -0.15 -12.44
C PHE A 103 10.82 -1.38 -11.72
N ALA A 104 11.39 -2.57 -11.98
CA ALA A 104 11.00 -3.81 -11.31
C ALA A 104 11.24 -3.82 -9.79
N ASP A 105 12.28 -3.14 -9.30
CA ASP A 105 12.56 -3.04 -7.86
C ASP A 105 11.64 -2.04 -7.17
N ARG A 106 11.16 -1.01 -7.88
CA ARG A 106 10.12 -0.09 -7.38
C ARG A 106 8.78 -0.81 -7.25
N GLN A 107 8.42 -1.62 -8.24
CA GLN A 107 7.25 -2.49 -8.19
C GLN A 107 7.29 -3.48 -7.01
N ARG A 108 8.44 -4.13 -6.77
CA ARG A 108 8.62 -5.01 -5.61
C ARG A 108 8.49 -4.27 -4.28
N GLY A 109 8.99 -3.04 -4.21
CA GLY A 109 8.83 -2.18 -3.02
C GLY A 109 7.37 -1.89 -2.71
N ALA A 110 6.59 -1.49 -3.72
CA ALA A 110 5.16 -1.24 -3.59
C ALA A 110 4.36 -2.51 -3.22
N LEU A 111 4.70 -3.65 -3.81
CA LEU A 111 4.09 -4.94 -3.46
C LEU A 111 4.44 -5.39 -2.04
N ASN A 112 5.65 -5.13 -1.57
CA ASN A 112 6.01 -5.40 -0.17
C ASN A 112 5.22 -4.50 0.77
N LEU A 113 5.07 -3.22 0.46
CA LEU A 113 4.24 -2.31 1.24
C LEU A 113 2.78 -2.80 1.29
N PHE A 114 2.23 -3.21 0.16
CA PHE A 114 0.90 -3.82 0.07
C PHE A 114 0.76 -5.04 0.99
N ARG A 115 1.74 -5.96 0.97
CA ARG A 115 1.76 -7.14 1.86
C ARG A 115 1.85 -6.74 3.33
N TYR A 116 2.63 -5.71 3.66
CA TYR A 116 2.66 -5.18 5.02
C TYR A 116 1.30 -4.62 5.43
N THR A 117 0.68 -3.78 4.60
CA THR A 117 -0.65 -3.22 4.88
C THR A 117 -1.68 -4.35 5.06
N MET A 118 -1.69 -5.36 4.20
CA MET A 118 -2.57 -6.53 4.34
C MET A 118 -2.34 -7.29 5.66
N ARG A 119 -1.08 -7.52 6.04
CA ARG A 119 -0.74 -8.16 7.33
C ARG A 119 -1.20 -7.31 8.52
N PHE A 120 -1.01 -6.00 8.48
CA PHE A 120 -1.47 -5.08 9.52
C PHE A 120 -2.98 -5.02 9.60
N THR A 121 -3.70 -5.02 8.47
CA THR A 121 -5.16 -5.13 8.46
C THR A 121 -5.63 -6.46 9.05
N GLY A 122 -4.99 -7.57 8.71
CA GLY A 122 -5.29 -8.88 9.32
C GLY A 122 -5.04 -8.90 10.83
N MET A 123 -3.90 -8.36 11.28
CA MET A 123 -3.59 -8.23 12.71
C MET A 123 -4.60 -7.34 13.44
N LEU A 124 -4.99 -6.21 12.84
CA LEU A 124 -6.01 -5.32 13.39
C LEU A 124 -7.32 -6.08 13.65
N TRP A 125 -7.76 -6.89 12.70
CA TRP A 125 -8.97 -7.70 12.84
C TRP A 125 -8.85 -8.76 13.94
N VAL A 126 -7.72 -9.47 14.02
CA VAL A 126 -7.49 -10.46 15.09
C VAL A 126 -7.49 -9.79 16.46
N VAL A 127 -6.77 -8.68 16.61
CA VAL A 127 -6.72 -7.92 17.88
C VAL A 127 -8.11 -7.39 18.24
N TRP A 128 -8.84 -6.83 17.28
CA TRP A 128 -10.17 -6.30 17.51
C TRP A 128 -11.16 -7.39 17.94
N LEU A 129 -11.18 -8.56 17.29
CA LEU A 129 -12.05 -9.67 17.67
C LEU A 129 -11.69 -10.24 19.06
N MET A 130 -10.40 -10.40 19.35
CA MET A 130 -9.95 -10.90 20.66
C MET A 130 -10.33 -9.94 21.79
N VAL A 131 -10.14 -8.63 21.60
CA VAL A 131 -10.54 -7.62 22.58
C VAL A 131 -12.06 -7.51 22.68
N GLY A 132 -12.77 -7.53 21.55
CA GLY A 132 -14.23 -7.48 21.52
C GLY A 132 -14.86 -8.66 22.26
N LEU A 133 -14.36 -9.88 22.05
CA LEU A 133 -14.79 -11.10 22.75
C LEU A 133 -14.44 -11.09 24.24
N TRP A 134 -13.38 -10.40 24.64
CA TRP A 134 -13.00 -10.30 26.05
C TRP A 134 -13.80 -9.23 26.82
N VAL A 135 -14.26 -8.20 26.12
CA VAL A 135 -15.05 -7.10 26.69
C VAL A 135 -16.55 -7.41 26.75
N MET A 136 -17.06 -8.30 25.87
CA MET A 136 -18.44 -8.83 25.91
C MET A 136 -18.59 -9.93 26.96
#